data_AF-A0A7Y4SDB6-F1
#
_entry.id   AF-A0A7Y4SDB6-F1
#
_cell.length_a   1.000
_cell.length_b   1.000
_cell.length_c   1.000
_cell.angle_alpha   90.00
_cell.angle_beta   90.00
_cell.angle_gamma   90.00
#
_symmetry.space_group_name_H-M   'P 1'
#
loop_
_entity.id
_entity.type
_entity.pdbx_description
1 polymer ?
#
loop_
_entity_poly.entity_id
_entity_poly.type
_entity_poly.pdbx_seq_one_letter_code
_entity_poly.pdbx_strand_id
1 'polypeptide(L)'
;MKVILAAKIFAVFIFGAIIFQIALASGMPWGEFAWGGSHPSTLPDAMRLASVFSAVLLLMFLVVVLTRAGLILPRWLALSKKLIWIVVGYCGLGIIANAISPSFWERVIWVPVLIICFVSGLIVAKAK
;
A
#
# COMPACT_ATOMS: atom_id res chain seq x y z
N MET A 1 10.53 -8.04 -19.00
CA MET A 1 11.44 -7.32 -18.07
C MET A 1 10.75 -6.17 -17.33
N LYS A 2 10.11 -5.20 -18.01
CA LYS A 2 9.46 -4.04 -17.37
C LYS A 2 8.40 -4.37 -16.30
N VAL A 3 7.57 -5.38 -16.55
CA VAL A 3 6.48 -5.79 -15.63
C VAL A 3 7.01 -6.36 -14.32
N ILE A 4 8.00 -7.25 -14.38
CA ILE A 4 8.62 -7.85 -13.18
C ILE A 4 9.32 -6.78 -12.35
N LEU A 5 10.02 -5.84 -13.00
CA LEU A 5 10.67 -4.73 -12.29
C LEU A 5 9.63 -3.85 -11.58
N ALA A 6 8.55 -3.45 -12.26
CA ALA A 6 7.46 -2.68 -11.65
C ALA A 6 6.83 -3.42 -10.46
N ALA A 7 6.59 -4.73 -10.58
CA ALA A 7 6.06 -5.53 -9.49
C ALA A 7 7.01 -5.60 -8.29
N LYS A 8 8.33 -5.70 -8.52
CA LYS A 8 9.34 -5.66 -7.44
C LYS A 8 9.41 -4.31 -6.76
N ILE A 9 9.35 -3.21 -7.52
CA ILE A 9 9.30 -1.85 -6.96
C ILE A 9 8.05 -1.71 -6.08
N PHE A 10 6.88 -2.05 -6.60
CA PHE A 10 5.63 -2.06 -5.83
C PHE A 10 5.78 -2.88 -4.53
N ALA A 11 6.39 -4.06 -4.64
CA ALA A 11 6.57 -4.96 -3.51
C ALA A 11 7.45 -4.37 -2.40
N VAL A 12 8.57 -3.73 -2.74
CA VAL A 12 9.46 -3.11 -1.75
C VAL A 12 8.73 -2.03 -0.95
N PHE A 13 8.02 -1.13 -1.62
CA PHE A 13 7.30 -0.04 -0.96
C PHE A 13 6.13 -0.54 -0.11
N ILE A 14 5.33 -1.47 -0.63
CA ILE A 14 4.21 -2.03 0.12
C ILE A 14 4.68 -2.89 1.28
N PHE A 15 5.76 -3.64 1.13
CA PHE A 15 6.33 -4.39 2.23
C PHE A 15 6.82 -3.47 3.37
N GLY A 16 7.48 -2.35 3.03
CA GLY A 16 7.80 -1.31 4.00
C GLY A 16 6.57 -0.75 4.70
N ALA A 17 5.50 -0.46 3.95
CA ALA A 17 4.23 0.01 4.51
C ALA A 17 3.56 -1.03 5.43
N ILE A 18 3.64 -2.33 5.12
CA ILE A 18 3.14 -3.40 5.97
C ILE A 18 3.91 -3.43 7.30
N ILE A 19 5.25 -3.38 7.25
CA ILE A 19 6.08 -3.33 8.47
C ILE A 19 5.70 -2.11 9.32
N PHE A 20 5.54 -0.95 8.68
CA PHE A 20 5.10 0.26 9.35
C PHE A 20 3.74 0.10 10.05
N GLN A 21 2.75 -0.49 9.38
CA GLN A 21 1.42 -0.74 9.97
C GLN A 21 1.49 -1.74 11.14
N ILE A 22 2.34 -2.77 11.06
CA ILE A 22 2.58 -3.71 12.16
C ILE A 22 3.25 -3.01 13.35
N ALA A 23 4.21 -2.11 13.10
CA ALA A 23 4.86 -1.33 14.14
C ALA A 23 3.87 -0.40 14.87
N LEU A 24 2.99 0.28 14.13
CA LEU A 24 1.89 1.08 14.70
C LEU A 24 0.94 0.22 15.55
N ALA A 25 0.53 -0.93 15.04
CA ALA A 25 -0.30 -1.88 15.79
C ALA A 25 0.40 -2.37 17.07
N SER A 26 1.73 -2.49 17.04
CA SER A 26 2.56 -2.88 18.18
C SER A 26 2.78 -1.75 19.20
N GLY A 27 2.32 -0.53 18.92
CA GLY A 27 2.35 0.60 19.86
C GLY A 27 3.57 1.49 19.69
N MET A 28 4.20 1.49 18.52
CA MET A 28 5.28 2.44 18.22
C MET A 28 4.74 3.87 18.16
N PRO A 29 5.46 4.88 18.71
CA PRO A 29 4.97 6.26 18.80
C PRO A 29 5.15 7.02 17.48
N TRP A 30 4.59 6.47 16.41
CA TRP A 30 4.68 6.97 15.03
C TRP A 30 3.32 7.39 14.47
N GLY A 31 2.35 7.66 15.35
CA GLY A 31 1.01 8.03 14.93
C GLY A 31 0.95 9.38 14.20
N GLU A 32 1.94 10.27 14.35
CA GLU A 32 2.04 11.50 13.54
C GLU A 32 2.19 11.23 12.02
N PHE A 33 2.74 10.06 11.67
CA PHE A 33 2.98 9.64 10.29
C PHE A 33 1.78 8.91 9.68
N ALA A 34 0.66 8.73 10.40
CA ALA A 34 -0.49 7.95 9.94
C ALA A 34 -1.82 8.48 10.47
N TRP A 35 -2.93 7.98 9.90
CA TRP A 35 -4.29 8.26 10.37
C TRP A 35 -4.59 9.77 10.54
N GLY A 36 -4.13 10.59 9.60
CA GLY A 36 -4.30 12.05 9.58
C GLY A 36 -3.36 12.82 10.51
N GLY A 37 -2.40 12.14 11.16
CA GLY A 37 -1.49 12.74 12.15
C GLY A 37 -2.19 13.22 13.43
N SER A 38 -3.42 12.77 13.69
CA SER A 38 -4.23 13.24 14.83
C SER A 38 -3.72 12.77 16.20
N HIS A 39 -2.86 11.73 16.23
CA HIS A 39 -2.29 11.17 17.45
C HIS A 39 -0.77 11.09 17.29
N PRO A 40 -0.01 12.14 17.66
CA PRO A 40 1.41 12.21 17.35
C PRO A 40 2.26 11.10 17.96
N SER A 41 1.79 10.53 19.06
CA SER A 41 2.48 9.48 19.83
C SER A 41 1.92 8.09 19.49
N THR A 42 1.67 7.27 20.51
CA THR A 42 1.09 5.93 20.36
C THR A 42 -0.38 6.01 20.01
N LEU A 43 -0.78 5.27 18.98
CA LEU A 43 -2.17 5.21 18.55
C LEU A 43 -3.08 4.61 19.65
N PRO A 44 -4.32 5.12 19.81
CA PRO A 44 -5.35 4.46 20.61
C PRO A 44 -5.64 3.04 20.09
N ASP A 45 -6.12 2.16 20.96
CA ASP A 45 -6.33 0.73 20.64
C ASP A 45 -7.21 0.49 19.40
N ALA A 46 -8.24 1.31 19.20
CA ALA A 46 -9.09 1.22 18.01
C ALA A 46 -8.31 1.50 16.71
N MET A 47 -7.39 2.47 16.71
CA MET A 47 -6.55 2.79 15.56
C MET A 47 -5.42 1.77 15.38
N ARG A 48 -4.93 1.15 16.46
CA ARG A 48 -3.99 0.02 16.38
C ARG A 48 -4.63 -1.17 15.68
N LEU A 49 -5.89 -1.46 16.00
CA LEU A 49 -6.67 -2.49 15.31
C LEU A 49 -6.89 -2.12 13.83
N ALA A 50 -7.20 -0.85 13.53
CA ALA A 50 -7.28 -0.36 12.16
C ALA A 50 -5.96 -0.56 11.40
N SER A 51 -4.80 -0.35 12.05
CA SER A 51 -3.49 -0.63 11.47
C SER A 51 -3.26 -2.11 11.17
N VAL A 52 -3.76 -3.04 12.00
CA VAL A 52 -3.74 -4.48 11.70
C VAL A 52 -4.53 -4.78 10.42
N PHE A 53 -5.75 -4.26 10.31
CA PHE A 53 -6.57 -4.43 9.10
C PHE A 53 -5.89 -3.83 7.87
N SER A 54 -5.25 -2.67 8.02
CA SER A 54 -4.47 -2.03 6.95
C SER A 54 -3.31 -2.90 6.51
N ALA A 55 -2.55 -3.50 7.43
CA ALA A 55 -1.45 -4.42 7.11
C ALA A 55 -1.94 -5.65 6.30
N VAL A 56 -3.07 -6.24 6.70
CA VAL A 56 -3.69 -7.38 5.99
C VAL A 56 -4.14 -6.96 4.58
N LEU A 57 -4.77 -5.80 4.44
CA LEU A 57 -5.19 -5.26 3.14
C LEU A 57 -4.01 -5.03 2.21
N LEU A 58 -2.94 -4.40 2.71
CA LEU A 58 -1.71 -4.17 1.96
C LEU A 58 -1.04 -5.49 1.55
N LEU A 59 -1.06 -6.50 2.40
CA LEU A 59 -0.56 -7.84 2.07
C LEU A 59 -1.38 -8.47 0.93
N MET A 60 -2.71 -8.34 0.94
CA MET A 60 -3.55 -8.81 -0.18
C MET A 60 -3.20 -8.10 -1.48
N PHE A 61 -2.97 -6.78 -1.46
CA PHE A 61 -2.55 -6.02 -2.64
C PHE A 61 -1.19 -6.48 -3.16
N LEU A 62 -0.23 -6.74 -2.26
CA LEU A 62 1.07 -7.29 -2.61
C LEU A 62 0.93 -8.63 -3.35
N VAL A 63 0.11 -9.53 -2.82
CA VAL A 63 -0.16 -10.85 -3.43
C VAL A 63 -0.78 -10.68 -4.82
N VAL A 64 -1.77 -9.78 -4.98
CA VAL A 64 -2.41 -9.52 -6.28
C VAL A 64 -1.40 -9.04 -7.32
N VAL A 65 -0.53 -8.08 -6.96
CA VAL A 65 0.46 -7.51 -7.89
C VAL A 65 1.51 -8.55 -8.29
N LEU A 66 2.06 -9.30 -7.33
CA LEU A 66 3.05 -10.35 -7.62
C LEU A 66 2.43 -11.49 -8.45
N THR A 67 1.18 -11.85 -8.16
CA THR A 67 0.44 -12.85 -8.96
C THR A 67 0.25 -12.35 -10.38
N ARG A 68 -0.18 -11.10 -10.57
CA ARG A 68 -0.40 -10.52 -11.90
C ARG A 68 0.88 -10.44 -12.73
N ALA A 69 2.03 -10.25 -12.07
CA ALA A 69 3.34 -10.27 -12.70
C ALA A 69 3.86 -11.69 -13.01
N GLY A 70 3.12 -12.74 -12.65
CA GLY A 70 3.49 -14.14 -12.87
C GLY A 70 4.57 -14.65 -11.93
N LEU A 71 4.83 -13.95 -10.82
CA LEU A 71 5.89 -14.32 -9.87
C LEU A 71 5.42 -15.34 -8.83
N ILE A 72 4.13 -15.31 -8.49
CA ILE A 72 3.51 -16.22 -7.53
C ILE A 72 2.15 -16.69 -8.05
N LEU A 73 1.62 -17.77 -7.48
CA LEU A 73 0.23 -18.23 -7.66
C LEU A 73 -0.27 -18.25 -9.12
N PRO A 74 0.42 -18.93 -10.07
CA PRO A 74 0.08 -18.91 -11.50
C PRO A 74 -1.38 -19.33 -11.78
N ARG A 75 -1.96 -20.21 -10.95
CA ARG A 75 -3.37 -20.62 -11.03
C ARG A 75 -4.37 -19.45 -10.91
N TRP A 76 -3.98 -18.36 -10.27
CA TRP A 76 -4.84 -17.21 -9.98
C TRP A 76 -4.62 -16.02 -10.91
N LEU A 77 -3.82 -16.19 -11.97
CA LEU A 77 -3.51 -15.14 -12.96
C LEU A 77 -4.78 -14.52 -13.55
N ALA A 78 -5.78 -15.32 -13.91
CA ALA A 78 -7.04 -14.82 -14.49
C ALA A 78 -7.81 -13.91 -13.52
N LEU A 79 -7.86 -14.25 -12.23
CA LEU A 79 -8.51 -13.43 -11.21
C LEU A 79 -7.70 -12.14 -10.94
N SER A 80 -6.37 -12.24 -10.92
CA SER A 80 -5.49 -11.08 -10.69
C SER A 80 -5.65 -9.98 -11.74
N LYS A 81 -6.09 -10.31 -12.98
CA LYS A 81 -6.40 -9.32 -14.03
C LYS A 81 -7.52 -8.36 -13.65
N LYS A 82 -8.49 -8.81 -12.84
CA LYS A 82 -9.58 -7.97 -12.34
C LYS A 82 -9.18 -7.28 -11.04
N LEU A 83 -8.60 -8.02 -10.10
CA LEU A 83 -8.24 -7.51 -8.77
C LEU A 83 -7.16 -6.42 -8.81
N ILE A 84 -6.25 -6.44 -9.79
CA ILE A 84 -5.22 -5.40 -9.92
C ILE A 84 -5.80 -4.00 -10.06
N TRP A 85 -6.99 -3.85 -10.66
CA TRP A 85 -7.65 -2.55 -10.78
C TRP A 85 -8.17 -2.02 -9.44
N ILE A 86 -8.51 -2.90 -8.50
CA ILE A 86 -8.84 -2.50 -7.12
C ILE A 86 -7.59 -1.92 -6.46
N VAL A 87 -6.42 -2.55 -6.65
CA VAL A 87 -5.14 -2.06 -6.11
C VAL A 87 -4.80 -0.69 -6.70
N VAL A 88 -4.92 -0.53 -8.01
CA VAL A 88 -4.68 0.74 -8.71
C VAL A 88 -5.65 1.82 -8.22
N GLY A 89 -6.95 1.49 -8.12
CA GLY A 89 -7.97 2.40 -7.60
C GLY A 89 -7.69 2.85 -6.17
N TYR A 90 -7.32 1.91 -5.30
CA TYR A 90 -6.92 2.20 -3.92
C TYR A 90 -5.72 3.15 -3.86
N CYS A 91 -4.66 2.89 -4.66
CA CYS A 91 -3.50 3.79 -4.69
C CYS A 91 -3.89 5.18 -5.19
N GLY A 92 -4.73 5.28 -6.22
CA GLY A 92 -5.23 6.56 -6.75
C GLY A 92 -6.02 7.36 -5.72
N LEU A 93 -6.97 6.71 -5.03
CA LEU A 93 -7.71 7.33 -3.93
C LEU A 93 -6.79 7.71 -2.77
N GLY A 94 -5.80 6.87 -2.45
CA GLY A 94 -4.80 7.13 -1.44
C GLY A 94 -3.99 8.38 -1.74
N ILE A 95 -3.57 8.60 -3.00
CA ILE A 95 -2.84 9.81 -3.41
C ILE A 95 -3.68 11.04 -3.08
N ILE A 96 -4.96 11.04 -3.46
CA ILE A 96 -5.87 12.17 -3.21
C ILE A 96 -6.02 12.38 -1.69
N ALA A 97 -6.36 11.33 -0.95
CA ALA A 97 -6.57 11.39 0.49
C ALA A 97 -5.34 11.90 1.25
N ASN A 98 -4.14 11.42 0.90
CA ASN A 98 -2.91 11.83 1.56
C ASN A 98 -2.45 13.23 1.10
N ALA A 99 -2.72 13.63 -0.15
CA ALA A 99 -2.39 14.97 -0.65
C ALA A 99 -3.20 16.08 0.05
N ILE A 100 -4.47 15.81 0.37
CA ILE A 100 -5.34 16.74 1.10
C ILE A 100 -5.19 16.62 2.63
N SER A 101 -4.37 15.67 3.12
CA SER A 101 -4.21 15.46 4.56
C SER A 101 -3.66 16.73 5.24
N PRO A 102 -4.19 17.10 6.42
CA PRO A 102 -3.62 18.19 7.20
C PRO A 102 -2.21 17.87 7.71
N SER A 103 -1.84 16.59 7.85
CA SER A 103 -0.50 16.17 8.28
C SER A 103 0.54 16.49 7.21
N PHE A 104 1.56 17.27 7.58
CA PHE A 104 2.72 17.51 6.71
C PHE A 104 3.44 16.20 6.38
N TRP A 105 3.63 15.34 7.38
CA TRP A 105 4.35 14.09 7.22
C TRP A 105 3.64 13.10 6.32
N GLU A 106 2.31 13.01 6.38
CA GLU A 106 1.57 12.13 5.46
C GLU A 106 1.71 12.55 4.01
N ARG A 107 1.67 13.87 3.75
CA ARG A 107 1.88 14.42 2.41
C ARG A 107 3.28 14.11 1.88
N VAL A 108 4.30 14.29 2.71
CA VAL A 108 5.71 14.10 2.30
C VAL A 108 6.08 12.63 2.12
N ILE A 109 5.56 11.74 2.96
CA ILE A 109 5.93 10.32 2.94
C ILE A 109 5.01 9.53 2.01
N TRP A 110 3.69 9.60 2.21
CA TRP A 110 2.77 8.67 1.57
C TRP A 110 2.42 9.06 0.14
N VAL A 111 2.36 10.36 -0.20
CA VAL A 111 2.05 10.76 -1.58
C VAL A 111 3.09 10.23 -2.57
N PRO A 112 4.41 10.41 -2.38
CA PRO A 112 5.41 9.84 -3.29
C PRO A 112 5.35 8.30 -3.34
N VAL A 113 5.20 7.64 -2.18
CA VAL A 113 5.08 6.18 -2.11
C VAL A 113 3.88 5.69 -2.90
N LEU A 114 2.71 6.33 -2.72
CA LEU A 114 1.48 5.96 -3.42
C LEU A 114 1.55 6.26 -4.91
N ILE A 115 2.22 7.33 -5.34
CA ILE A 115 2.49 7.60 -6.77
C ILE A 115 3.34 6.48 -7.38
N ILE A 116 4.43 6.08 -6.71
CA ILE A 116 5.29 4.99 -7.18
C ILE A 116 4.50 3.68 -7.26
N CYS A 117 3.70 3.36 -6.24
CA CYS A 117 2.84 2.19 -6.22
C CYS A 117 1.75 2.26 -7.31
N PHE A 118 1.13 3.42 -7.52
CA PHE A 118 0.10 3.61 -8.55
C PHE A 118 0.65 3.39 -9.96
N VAL A 119 1.78 4.03 -10.29
CA VAL A 119 2.45 3.86 -11.59
C VAL A 119 2.90 2.42 -11.79
N SER A 120 3.51 1.82 -10.77
CA SER A 120 3.95 0.41 -10.82
C SER A 120 2.76 -0.53 -11.03
N GLY A 121 1.68 -0.32 -10.28
CA GLY A 121 0.43 -1.07 -10.40
C GLY A 121 -0.20 -0.92 -11.78
N LEU A 122 -0.21 0.27 -12.36
CA LEU A 122 -0.70 0.52 -13.73
C LEU A 122 0.14 -0.21 -14.78
N ILE A 123 1.47 -0.22 -14.66
CA ILE A 123 2.35 -0.96 -15.56
C ILE A 123 2.05 -2.47 -15.50
N VAL A 124 1.84 -3.00 -14.29
CA VAL A 124 1.50 -4.41 -14.09
C VAL A 124 0.09 -4.73 -14.59
N ALA A 125 -0.89 -3.84 -14.38
CA ALA A 125 -2.27 -4.00 -14.85
C ALA A 125 -2.36 -4.08 -16.38
N LYS A 126 -1.58 -3.25 -17.07
CA LYS A 126 -1.54 -3.16 -18.55
C LYS A 126 -0.69 -4.24 -19.22
N ALA A 127 0.02 -5.07 -18.45
CA ALA A 127 0.70 -6.23 -19.02
C ALA A 127 -0.31 -7.15 -19.72
N LYS A 128 0.09 -7.88 -20.78
CA LYS A 128 -0.78 -8.89 -21.42
C LYS A 128 -0.98 -10.12 -20.52
#